data_AF-A0A363EB77-F1
#
_entry.id   AF-A0A363EB77-F1
#
_cell.length_a   1.000
_cell.length_b   1.000
_cell.length_c   1.000
_cell.angle_alpha   90.00
_cell.angle_beta   90.00
_cell.angle_gamma   90.00
#
_symmetry.space_group_name_H-M   'P 1'
#
loop_
_entity.id
_entity.type
_entity.pdbx_description
1 polymer ?
#
loop_
_entity_poly.entity_id
_entity_poly.type
_entity_poly.pdbx_seq_one_letter_code
_entity_poly.pdbx_strand_id
1 'polypeptide(L)'
;MKQHVLPIKDTNILHEVQDALLNNFRYGRRNYTIFQVGKATLLRVSDVLALRRNEIFADDGTIKKNAYIRDKKTKKPNILYLKPVKQDLLDYYAWLQENDIQSEWLFPSTTHQDRYLSDLRNPLSQ
;
A
#
# COMPACT_ATOMS: atom_id res chain seq x y z
N MET A 1 20.50 15.79 11.27
CA MET A 1 21.21 14.66 10.61
C MET A 1 20.77 14.60 9.16
N LYS A 2 21.68 14.51 8.18
CA LYS A 2 21.31 14.19 6.80
C LYS A 2 21.02 12.69 6.74
N GLN A 3 19.80 12.32 6.39
CA GLN A 3 19.43 10.93 6.19
C GLN A 3 20.00 10.47 4.84
N HIS A 4 20.95 9.54 4.88
CA HIS A 4 21.57 8.97 3.69
C HIS A 4 20.74 7.77 3.23
N VAL A 5 20.04 7.90 2.11
CA VAL A 5 19.16 6.85 1.56
C VAL A 5 19.80 6.28 0.32
N LEU A 6 20.02 4.96 0.30
CA LEU A 6 20.54 4.22 -0.84
C LEU A 6 19.44 3.36 -1.47
N PRO A 7 19.48 3.14 -2.79
CA PRO A 7 18.55 2.21 -3.44
C PRO A 7 18.82 0.77 -2.98
N ILE A 8 17.75 -0.01 -2.85
CA ILE A 8 17.84 -1.45 -2.60
C ILE A 8 18.29 -2.12 -3.90
N LYS A 9 19.46 -2.76 -3.87
CA LYS A 9 20.05 -3.44 -5.04
C LYS A 9 20.20 -4.94 -4.87
N ASP A 10 20.01 -5.43 -3.65
CA ASP A 10 20.28 -6.81 -3.25
C ASP A 10 18.96 -7.48 -2.82
N THR A 11 18.75 -8.72 -3.28
CA THR A 11 17.51 -9.48 -3.04
C THR A 11 17.38 -9.92 -1.58
N ASN A 12 18.48 -10.21 -0.89
CA ASN A 12 18.45 -10.54 0.55
C ASN A 12 18.05 -9.30 1.35
N ILE A 13 18.62 -8.13 1.02
CA ILE A 13 18.19 -6.86 1.63
C ILE A 13 16.71 -6.60 1.36
N LEU A 14 16.22 -6.90 0.15
CA LEU A 14 14.80 -6.79 -0.17
C LEU A 14 13.94 -7.69 0.72
N HIS A 15 14.35 -8.95 0.92
CA HIS A 15 13.63 -9.89 1.79
C HIS A 15 13.65 -9.43 3.25
N GLU A 16 14.78 -8.94 3.76
CA GLU A 16 14.88 -8.38 5.12
C GLU A 16 13.96 -7.17 5.31
N VAL A 17 13.90 -6.28 4.32
CA VAL A 17 12.98 -5.13 4.35
C VAL A 17 11.52 -5.60 4.36
N GLN A 18 11.17 -6.58 3.52
CA GLN A 18 9.82 -7.14 3.48
C GLN A 18 9.43 -7.80 4.81
N ASP A 19 10.33 -8.59 5.40
CA ASP A 19 10.13 -9.26 6.69
C ASP A 19 9.97 -8.24 7.82
N ALA A 20 10.87 -7.27 7.90
CA ALA A 20 10.80 -6.21 8.90
C ALA A 20 9.49 -5.41 8.79
N LEU A 21 9.06 -5.07 7.57
CA LEU A 21 7.79 -4.37 7.35
C LEU A 21 6.60 -5.19 7.83
N LEU A 22 6.61 -6.50 7.61
CA LEU A 22 5.50 -7.38 7.97
C LEU A 22 5.44 -7.68 9.47
N ASN A 23 6.58 -7.96 10.09
CA ASN A 23 6.65 -8.59 11.42
C ASN A 23 7.04 -7.62 12.55
N ASN A 24 7.72 -6.50 12.26
CA ASN A 24 8.33 -5.67 13.30
C ASN A 24 7.53 -4.40 13.63
N PHE A 25 6.35 -4.20 13.03
CA PHE A 25 5.51 -3.02 13.22
C PHE A 25 4.07 -3.38 13.58
N ARG A 26 3.43 -2.57 14.44
CA ARG A 26 2.00 -2.70 14.81
C ARG A 26 1.06 -2.79 13.61
N TYR A 27 1.41 -2.11 12.51
CA TYR A 27 0.64 -2.09 11.26
C TYR A 27 1.38 -2.82 10.14
N GLY A 28 2.08 -3.89 10.49
CA GLY A 28 3.05 -4.52 9.60
C GLY A 28 2.44 -5.03 8.30
N ARG A 29 1.27 -5.69 8.38
CA ARG A 29 0.52 -6.12 7.19
C ARG A 29 0.23 -4.96 6.23
N ARG A 30 -0.25 -3.82 6.72
CA ARG A 30 -0.50 -2.62 5.90
C ARG A 30 0.78 -2.10 5.26
N ASN A 31 1.85 -1.96 6.05
CA ASN A 31 3.12 -1.40 5.58
C ASN A 31 3.78 -2.29 4.52
N TYR A 32 3.77 -3.60 4.74
CA TYR A 32 4.22 -4.60 3.78
C TYR A 32 3.42 -4.51 2.47
N THR A 33 2.08 -4.45 2.53
CA THR A 33 1.25 -4.39 1.32
C THR A 33 1.45 -3.07 0.54
N ILE A 34 1.63 -1.93 1.22
CA ILE A 34 2.00 -0.66 0.56
C ILE A 34 3.29 -0.82 -0.24
N PHE A 35 4.32 -1.44 0.37
CA PHE A 35 5.60 -1.66 -0.28
C PHE A 35 5.49 -2.57 -1.49
N GLN A 36 4.77 -3.70 -1.35
CA GLN A 36 4.52 -4.65 -2.44
C GLN A 36 3.78 -4.01 -3.61
N VAL A 37 2.69 -3.27 -3.33
CA VAL A 37 1.92 -2.57 -4.36
C VAL A 37 2.78 -1.53 -5.06
N GLY A 38 3.54 -0.72 -4.33
CA GLY A 38 4.45 0.26 -4.93
C GLY A 38 5.50 -0.39 -5.84
N LYS A 39 6.09 -1.51 -5.39
CA LYS A 39 7.05 -2.29 -6.17
C LYS A 39 6.45 -2.86 -7.46
N ALA A 40 5.26 -3.45 -7.41
CA ALA A 40 4.65 -4.10 -8.57
C ALA A 40 4.02 -3.12 -9.56
N THR A 41 3.52 -1.99 -9.08
CA THR A 41 2.81 -0.99 -9.91
C THR A 41 3.71 0.14 -10.39
N LEU A 42 4.92 0.27 -9.82
CA LEU A 42 5.88 1.35 -10.10
C LEU A 42 5.30 2.76 -9.86
N LEU A 43 4.23 2.86 -9.07
CA LEU A 43 3.65 4.12 -8.67
C LEU A 43 4.54 4.83 -7.66
N ARG A 44 4.48 6.17 -7.66
CA ARG A 44 5.06 6.93 -6.56
C ARG A 44 4.30 6.61 -5.28
N VAL A 45 4.98 6.66 -4.14
CA VAL A 45 4.38 6.34 -2.83
C VAL A 45 3.11 7.16 -2.58
N SER A 46 3.08 8.44 -2.94
CA SER A 46 1.89 9.30 -2.78
C SER A 46 0.69 8.83 -3.59
N ASP A 47 0.93 8.20 -4.75
CA ASP A 47 -0.13 7.66 -5.61
C ASP A 47 -0.63 6.33 -5.07
N VAL A 48 0.27 5.47 -4.54
CA VAL A 48 -0.10 4.22 -3.86
C VAL A 48 -0.99 4.50 -2.64
N LEU A 49 -0.61 5.47 -1.81
CA LEU A 49 -1.36 5.80 -0.60
C LEU A 49 -2.74 6.38 -0.93
N ALA A 50 -2.89 7.06 -2.06
CA ALA A 50 -4.15 7.64 -2.51
C ALA A 50 -5.08 6.64 -3.25
N LEU A 51 -4.71 5.35 -3.33
CA LEU A 51 -5.59 4.33 -3.92
C LEU A 51 -6.86 4.13 -3.09
N ARG A 52 -8.00 4.02 -3.78
CA ARG A 52 -9.27 3.69 -3.16
C ARG A 52 -9.53 2.19 -3.18
N ARG A 53 -10.24 1.69 -2.18
CA ARG A 53 -10.62 0.28 -2.07
C ARG A 53 -11.39 -0.18 -3.31
N ASN A 54 -12.34 0.62 -3.78
CA ASN A 54 -13.15 0.32 -4.95
C ASN A 54 -12.40 0.42 -6.29
N GLU A 55 -11.18 0.95 -6.34
CA GLU A 55 -10.34 0.90 -7.54
C GLU A 55 -9.66 -0.46 -7.70
N ILE A 56 -9.47 -1.18 -6.59
CA ILE A 56 -8.76 -2.47 -6.52
C ILE A 56 -9.71 -3.65 -6.34
N PHE A 57 -10.68 -3.53 -5.44
CA PHE A 57 -11.64 -4.58 -5.10
C PHE A 57 -13.01 -4.28 -5.70
N ALA A 58 -13.68 -5.34 -6.16
CA ALA A 58 -15.11 -5.33 -6.44
C ALA A 58 -15.91 -5.48 -5.14
N ASP A 59 -17.22 -5.25 -5.22
CA ASP A 59 -18.11 -5.23 -4.05
C ASP A 59 -18.23 -6.62 -3.39
N ASP A 60 -17.92 -7.69 -4.14
CA ASP A 60 -17.85 -9.08 -3.65
C ASP A 60 -16.49 -9.43 -2.99
N GLY A 61 -15.57 -8.47 -2.86
CA GLY A 61 -14.24 -8.65 -2.30
C GLY A 61 -13.21 -9.24 -3.27
N THR A 62 -13.58 -9.51 -4.53
CA THR A 62 -12.62 -9.98 -5.54
C THR A 62 -11.75 -8.84 -6.09
N ILE A 63 -10.53 -9.16 -6.50
CA ILE A 63 -9.62 -8.17 -7.11
C ILE A 63 -10.03 -7.92 -8.57
N LYS A 64 -10.22 -6.66 -8.93
CA LYS A 64 -10.56 -6.24 -10.29
C LYS A 64 -9.46 -6.63 -11.27
N LYS A 65 -9.86 -7.19 -12.42
CA LYS A 65 -8.95 -7.63 -13.48
C LYS A 65 -8.04 -6.52 -14.00
N ASN A 66 -8.60 -5.32 -14.14
CA ASN A 66 -7.89 -4.09 -14.50
C ASN A 66 -8.26 -3.02 -13.47
N ALA A 67 -7.31 -2.60 -12.64
CA ALA A 67 -7.49 -1.42 -11.79
C ALA A 67 -7.09 -0.19 -12.61
N TYR A 68 -8.07 0.64 -12.94
CA TYR A 68 -7.86 1.88 -13.68
C TYR A 68 -7.76 3.03 -12.68
N ILE A 69 -6.57 3.64 -12.60
CA ILE A 69 -6.38 4.86 -11.81
C ILE A 69 -6.20 6.05 -12.76
N ARG A 70 -6.67 7.24 -12.37
CA ARG A 70 -6.33 8.48 -13.09
C ARG A 70 -5.05 9.05 -12.52
N ASP A 71 -4.00 9.08 -13.34
CA ASP A 71 -2.76 9.75 -12.99
C ASP A 71 -3.04 11.24 -12.72
N LYS A 72 -2.65 11.73 -11.53
CA LYS A 72 -2.98 13.09 -11.09
C LYS A 72 -2.37 14.17 -12.01
N LYS A 73 -1.19 13.90 -12.58
CA LYS A 73 -0.40 14.86 -13.38
C LYS A 73 -0.86 14.92 -14.83
N THR A 74 -1.09 13.76 -15.45
CA THR A 74 -1.40 13.62 -16.89
C THR A 74 -2.89 13.45 -17.16
N LYS A 75 -3.70 13.17 -16.13
CA LYS A 75 -5.14 12.85 -16.20
C LYS A 75 -5.49 11.62 -17.05
N LYS A 76 -4.48 10.89 -17.56
CA LYS A 76 -4.65 9.68 -18.35
C LYS A 76 -4.93 8.47 -17.45
N PRO A 77 -5.73 7.50 -17.94
CA PRO A 77 -5.91 6.24 -17.23
C PRO A 77 -4.59 5.46 -17.24
N ASN A 78 -4.20 4.96 -16.07
CA ASN A 78 -3.12 4.00 -15.90
C ASN A 78 -3.72 2.67 -15.46
N ILE A 79 -3.33 1.58 -16.13
CA ILE A 79 -3.80 0.23 -15.81
C ILE A 79 -2.78 -0.40 -14.89
N LEU A 80 -3.18 -0.72 -13.67
CA LEU A 80 -2.29 -1.35 -12.70
C LEU A 80 -2.20 -2.85 -12.96
N TYR A 81 -0.98 -3.34 -13.12
CA TYR A 81 -0.70 -4.77 -13.21
C TYR A 81 -0.66 -5.39 -11.80
N LEU A 82 -1.82 -5.83 -11.30
CA LEU A 82 -1.97 -6.34 -9.93
C LEU A 82 -1.64 -7.84 -9.78
N LYS A 83 -1.45 -8.56 -10.89
CA LYS A 83 -1.22 -10.02 -10.86
C LYS A 83 -0.07 -10.42 -9.91
N PRO A 84 1.09 -9.73 -9.86
CA PRO A 84 2.20 -10.10 -8.98
C PRO A 84 1.91 -9.91 -7.48
N VAL A 85 0.93 -9.06 -7.13
CA VAL A 85 0.58 -8.70 -5.74
C VAL A 85 -0.81 -9.17 -5.35
N LYS A 86 -1.40 -10.07 -6.14
CA LYS A 86 -2.77 -10.55 -5.92
C LYS A 86 -2.93 -11.17 -4.53
N GLN A 87 -1.99 -12.04 -4.14
CA GLN A 87 -2.05 -12.68 -2.83
C GLN A 87 -1.85 -11.66 -1.69
N ASP A 88 -0.86 -10.77 -1.81
CA ASP A 88 -0.60 -9.71 -0.83
C ASP A 88 -1.84 -8.82 -0.59
N LEU A 89 -2.61 -8.56 -1.65
CA LEU A 89 -3.86 -7.80 -1.59
C LEU A 89 -5.01 -8.60 -0.95
N LEU A 90 -5.14 -9.89 -1.24
CA LEU A 90 -6.16 -10.74 -0.61
C LEU A 90 -5.89 -10.92 0.89
N ASP A 91 -4.65 -11.16 1.27
CA ASP A 91 -4.23 -11.26 2.67
C ASP A 91 -4.51 -9.94 3.41
N TYR A 92 -4.24 -8.81 2.74
CA TYR A 92 -4.54 -7.50 3.30
C TYR A 92 -6.05 -7.23 3.42
N TYR A 93 -6.84 -7.68 2.45
CA TYR A 93 -8.30 -7.55 2.51
C TYR A 93 -8.87 -8.34 3.70
N ALA A 94 -8.42 -9.59 3.90
CA ALA A 94 -8.81 -10.38 5.07
C ALA A 94 -8.43 -9.68 6.38
N TRP A 95 -7.21 -9.16 6.48
CA TRP A 95 -6.75 -8.40 7.65
C TRP A 95 -7.61 -7.16 7.92
N LEU A 96 -8.07 -6.44 6.88
CA LEU A 96 -8.99 -5.31 7.04
C LEU A 96 -10.34 -5.75 7.65
N GLN A 97 -10.87 -6.90 7.24
CA GLN A 97 -12.12 -7.45 7.78
C GLN A 97 -11.97 -7.90 9.23
N GLU A 98 -10.89 -8.62 9.55
CA GLU A 98 -10.59 -9.09 10.91
C GLU A 98 -10.44 -7.95 11.93
N ASN A 99 -10.00 -6.78 11.47
CA ASN A 99 -9.81 -5.60 12.29
C ASN A 99 -10.97 -4.60 12.21
N ASP A 100 -12.08 -4.98 11.56
CA ASP A 100 -13.28 -4.14 11.32
C ASP A 100 -12.95 -2.73 10.76
N ILE A 101 -12.04 -2.67 9.79
CA ILE A 101 -11.60 -1.42 9.18
C ILE A 101 -12.46 -1.13 7.94
N GLN A 102 -13.41 -0.22 8.09
CA GLN A 102 -14.26 0.28 7.02
C GLN A 102 -13.74 1.63 6.50
N SER A 103 -13.20 1.64 5.29
CA SER A 103 -12.57 2.83 4.70
C SER A 103 -12.74 2.85 3.18
N GLU A 104 -12.99 4.06 2.64
CA GLU A 104 -12.95 4.34 1.21
C GLU A 104 -11.52 4.12 0.66
N TRP A 105 -10.52 4.50 1.44
CA TRP A 105 -9.11 4.36 1.07
C TRP A 105 -8.67 2.91 1.23
N LEU A 106 -7.84 2.46 0.28
CA LEU A 106 -7.19 1.16 0.35
C LEU A 106 -6.29 1.09 1.58
N PHE A 107 -5.51 2.16 1.82
CA PHE A 107 -4.58 2.27 2.94
C PHE A 107 -5.00 3.44 3.86
N PRO A 108 -5.97 3.23 4.77
CA PRO A 108 -6.42 4.29 5.68
C PRO A 108 -5.32 4.71 6.67
N SER A 109 -5.41 5.96 7.10
CA SER A 109 -4.65 6.44 8.25
C SER A 109 -5.10 5.70 9.50
N THR A 110 -4.16 5.47 10.42
CA THR A 110 -4.40 4.80 11.70
C THR A 110 -5.09 5.67 12.72
N THR A 111 -5.10 7.00 12.51
CA THR A 111 -5.77 7.98 13.38
C THR A 111 -7.08 8.50 12.80
N HIS A 112 -7.25 8.46 11.47
CA HIS A 112 -8.37 9.05 10.75
C HIS A 112 -8.74 8.16 9.55
N GLN A 113 -9.66 7.22 9.75
CA GLN A 113 -10.06 6.25 8.71
C GLN A 113 -10.76 6.90 7.51
N ASP A 114 -11.24 8.15 7.66
CA ASP A 114 -11.77 9.00 6.59
C ASP A 114 -10.67 9.54 5.65
N ARG A 115 -9.39 9.39 6.01
CA ARG A 115 -8.25 9.91 5.24
C ARG A 115 -7.29 8.79 4.85
N TYR A 116 -6.71 8.91 3.66
CA TYR A 116 -5.54 8.10 3.33
C TYR A 116 -4.32 8.57 4.14
N LEU A 117 -3.35 7.68 4.28
CA LEU A 117 -2.07 7.98 4.89
C LEU A 117 -1.36 9.08 4.06
N SER A 118 -1.49 10.33 4.47
CA SER A 118 -0.96 11.51 3.77
C SER A 118 0.24 12.12 4.50
N ASP A 119 0.32 11.92 5.81
CA ASP A 119 1.42 12.36 6.67
C ASP A 119 2.00 11.14 7.39
N LEU A 120 3.09 10.58 6.85
CA LEU A 120 4.05 9.80 7.66
C LEU A 120 4.82 10.80 8.54
N ARG A 121 4.16 11.46 9.50
CA ARG A 121 4.90 12.13 10.56
C ARG A 121 5.56 11.03 11.38
N ASN A 122 6.88 11.10 11.39
CA ASN A 122 7.82 10.18 12.01
C ASN A 122 7.27 9.59 13.32
N PRO A 123 7.04 8.26 13.44
CA PRO A 123 6.63 7.66 14.71
C PRO A 123 7.70 7.75 15.82
N LEU A 124 8.89 8.29 15.50
CA LEU A 124 10.00 8.53 16.44
C LEU A 124 10.09 9.99 16.92
N SER A 125 9.04 10.80 16.80
CA SER A 125 8.94 12.10 17.47
C SER A 125 8.05 12.01 18.72
N GLN A 126 8.50 11.25 19.71
CA GLN A 126 8.20 11.44 21.13
C GLN A 126 9.45 11.10 21.95
#